data_AF-A0AAV9IVM8-F1
#
_entry.id   AF-A0AAV9IVM8-F1
#
_cell.length_a   1.000
_cell.length_b   1.000
_cell.length_c   1.000
_cell.angle_alpha   90.00
_cell.angle_beta   90.00
_cell.angle_gamma   90.00
#
_symmetry.space_group_name_H-M   'P 1'
#
loop_
_entity.id
_entity.type
_entity.pdbx_description
1 polymer ?
#
loop_
_entity_poly.entity_id
_entity_poly.type
_entity_poly.pdbx_seq_one_letter_code
_entity_poly.pdbx_strand_id
1 'polypeptide(L)'
;MFVLAPVRLRVAACSGDDASGLVDEERRRRCRNYWRKFENFSAELRRFQLAAGIPLSQLPSDGQLRKHASNGGQALCWAFKVHGGWKAVSLRLASEDGRDALLQSRPRGRAVRERQSARAAELLRPQIDEIARKTGLPPNTVPCKEVLRAHNPLLANKMYAVPGGLRAVAKALGYVMEADLQSHEQTDHEVHQPEDLDKVKRELEEFIQAHPELQGVVPHQQMLAQEGRDDLVVIMRRYLGPDKLARRLGLRAPSDWQYFLEIRALVRSLHEYMRAHHLTTQMPTLSQLEHDGCGALATAIRKHGGSTAFAARFGLRLKMVGRRQKNLLDWGPFSLEYACEIYDACDAWNRAEDGAVQMPPLDTLSVELQRQTALYGGAECVARRLGLALPSETDTPPKSA
;
A
#
# COMPACT_ATOMS: atom_id res chain seq x y z
N MET A 1 -86.34 32.23 -18.07
CA MET A 1 -86.47 32.54 -16.63
C MET A 1 -85.94 31.32 -15.88
N PHE A 2 -84.86 31.31 -15.11
CA PHE A 2 -84.13 32.34 -14.37
C PHE A 2 -82.65 32.37 -14.79
N VAL A 3 -82.09 33.56 -14.91
CA VAL A 3 -80.64 33.80 -15.04
C VAL A 3 -80.16 34.24 -13.65
N LEU A 4 -79.31 33.43 -13.01
CA LEU A 4 -78.71 33.77 -11.71
C LEU A 4 -77.38 34.51 -11.94
N ALA A 5 -77.28 35.66 -11.25
CA ALA A 5 -76.21 36.64 -11.33
C ALA A 5 -74.89 36.17 -10.68
N PRO A 6 -73.73 36.76 -11.05
CA PRO A 6 -72.43 36.37 -10.54
C PRO A 6 -72.17 36.92 -9.13
N VAL A 7 -71.77 36.03 -8.21
CA VAL A 7 -71.32 36.38 -6.86
C VAL A 7 -69.89 36.92 -6.93
N ARG A 8 -69.73 38.20 -6.58
CA ARG A 8 -68.43 38.85 -6.34
C ARG A 8 -67.81 38.29 -5.05
N LEU A 9 -66.71 37.54 -5.18
CA LEU A 9 -65.84 37.22 -4.04
C LEU A 9 -64.89 38.39 -3.79
N ARG A 10 -65.03 38.97 -2.58
CA ARG A 10 -64.15 40.01 -2.04
C ARG A 10 -62.72 39.49 -1.94
N VAL A 11 -61.79 40.25 -2.49
CA VAL A 11 -60.36 40.17 -2.17
C VAL A 11 -60.20 40.70 -0.75
N ALA A 12 -60.03 39.80 0.22
CA ALA A 12 -59.53 40.13 1.53
C ALA A 12 -58.00 39.98 1.49
N ALA A 13 -57.30 41.12 1.53
CA ALA A 13 -55.90 41.16 1.86
C ALA A 13 -55.78 40.82 3.36
N CYS A 14 -55.42 39.57 3.67
CA CYS A 14 -54.91 39.19 4.98
C CYS A 14 -53.39 39.10 4.88
N SER A 15 -52.78 40.07 5.53
CA SER A 15 -51.40 40.18 5.97
C SER A 15 -50.86 38.89 6.60
N GLY A 16 -49.55 38.72 6.48
CA GLY A 16 -48.79 37.52 6.83
C GLY A 16 -49.08 36.94 8.20
N ASP A 17 -49.28 35.62 8.21
CA ASP A 17 -49.23 34.75 9.37
C ASP A 17 -48.19 33.65 9.11
N ASP A 18 -46.98 33.90 9.60
CA ASP A 18 -46.16 33.03 10.44
C ASP A 18 -46.33 31.49 10.35
N ALA A 19 -46.06 30.91 9.18
CA ALA A 19 -45.72 29.49 9.06
C ALA A 19 -44.19 29.23 8.97
N SER A 20 -43.36 30.29 9.10
CA SER A 20 -41.89 30.20 9.05
C SER A 20 -41.23 29.98 10.42
N GLY A 21 -41.97 30.10 11.53
CA GLY A 21 -41.43 30.05 12.90
C GLY A 21 -41.06 28.64 13.41
N LEU A 22 -41.52 27.57 12.77
CA LEU A 22 -41.21 26.18 13.18
C LEU A 22 -40.05 25.55 12.41
N VAL A 23 -39.54 26.20 11.36
CA VAL A 23 -38.50 25.62 10.49
C VAL A 23 -37.09 25.85 11.04
N ASP A 24 -36.90 26.82 11.94
CA ASP A 24 -35.56 27.25 12.37
C ASP A 24 -35.03 26.56 13.64
N GLU A 25 -35.90 26.02 14.51
CA GLU A 25 -35.44 25.23 15.68
C GLU A 25 -34.96 23.81 15.31
N GLU A 26 -35.41 23.24 14.19
CA GLU A 26 -34.99 21.90 13.74
C GLU A 26 -33.61 21.87 13.05
N ARG A 27 -32.98 23.03 12.85
CA ARG A 27 -31.59 23.12 12.35
C ARG A 27 -30.54 23.26 13.46
N ARG A 28 -30.88 22.93 14.72
CA ARG A 28 -29.88 22.62 15.74
C ARG A 28 -28.91 21.60 15.17
N ARG A 29 -27.61 21.92 15.19
CA ARG A 29 -26.52 21.09 14.63
C ARG A 29 -26.72 19.64 15.04
N ARG A 30 -27.13 18.79 14.08
CA ARG A 30 -27.35 17.36 14.31
C ARG A 30 -26.09 16.77 14.93
N CYS A 31 -26.24 15.96 15.98
CA CYS A 31 -25.10 15.43 16.72
C CYS A 31 -24.17 14.61 15.79
N ARG A 32 -22.88 14.51 16.15
CA ARG A 32 -21.79 13.96 15.31
C ARG A 32 -22.05 12.53 14.77
N ASN A 33 -23.01 11.79 15.33
CA ASN A 33 -23.38 10.43 14.93
C ASN A 33 -24.81 10.31 14.38
N TYR A 34 -25.54 11.40 14.22
CA TYR A 34 -26.95 11.38 13.81
C TYR A 34 -27.17 10.57 12.53
N TRP A 35 -26.37 10.86 11.50
CA TRP A 35 -26.44 10.21 10.20
C TRP A 35 -25.86 8.80 10.16
N ARG A 36 -25.16 8.35 11.21
CA ARG A 36 -24.64 6.96 11.28
C ARG A 36 -25.72 5.96 11.65
N LYS A 37 -26.81 6.40 12.30
CA LYS A 37 -27.99 5.57 12.56
C LYS A 37 -28.83 5.50 11.29
N PHE A 38 -29.10 4.30 10.80
CA PHE A 38 -29.82 4.14 9.53
C PHE A 38 -31.27 4.59 9.65
N GLU A 39 -31.87 4.42 10.83
CA GLU A 39 -33.24 4.80 11.16
C GLU A 39 -33.44 6.31 11.03
N ASN A 40 -32.48 7.10 11.50
CA ASN A 40 -32.51 8.56 11.35
C ASN A 40 -32.38 8.96 9.89
N PHE A 41 -31.47 8.31 9.17
CA PHE A 41 -31.26 8.57 7.76
C PHE A 41 -32.49 8.21 6.91
N SER A 42 -33.11 7.05 7.13
CA SER A 42 -34.29 6.61 6.38
C SER A 42 -35.50 7.50 6.67
N ALA A 43 -35.70 7.92 7.91
CA ALA A 43 -36.75 8.89 8.27
C ALA A 43 -36.56 10.23 7.53
N GLU A 44 -35.35 10.77 7.52
CA GLU A 44 -35.02 12.03 6.84
C GLU A 44 -35.10 11.94 5.32
N LEU A 45 -34.72 10.80 4.76
CA LEU A 45 -34.88 10.53 3.33
C LEU A 45 -36.35 10.48 2.92
N ARG A 46 -37.22 9.82 3.71
CA ARG A 46 -38.67 9.79 3.47
C ARG A 46 -39.29 11.18 3.57
N ARG A 47 -38.90 11.97 4.57
CA ARG A 47 -39.32 13.38 4.69
C ARG A 47 -38.94 14.19 3.45
N PHE A 48 -37.70 14.05 2.97
CA PHE A 48 -37.25 14.71 1.75
C PHE A 48 -38.04 14.26 0.51
N GLN A 49 -38.29 12.96 0.34
CA GLN A 49 -39.06 12.43 -0.79
C GLN A 49 -40.48 13.01 -0.82
N LEU A 50 -41.16 13.07 0.32
CA LEU A 50 -42.48 13.69 0.44
C LEU A 50 -42.46 15.18 0.09
N ALA A 51 -41.49 15.93 0.63
CA ALA A 51 -41.36 17.36 0.35
C ALA A 51 -41.01 17.67 -1.12
N ALA A 52 -40.27 16.79 -1.78
CA ALA A 52 -39.87 16.94 -3.19
C ALA A 52 -40.88 16.32 -4.18
N GLY A 53 -41.99 15.74 -3.70
CA GLY A 53 -42.97 15.05 -4.53
C GLY A 53 -42.43 13.79 -5.22
N ILE A 54 -41.43 13.14 -4.63
CA ILE A 54 -40.81 11.92 -5.15
C ILE A 54 -41.51 10.71 -4.51
N PRO A 55 -41.99 9.72 -5.29
CA PRO A 55 -42.61 8.52 -4.75
C PRO A 55 -41.69 7.80 -3.75
N LEU A 56 -42.23 7.29 -2.63
CA LEU A 56 -41.44 6.58 -1.61
C LEU A 56 -40.77 5.31 -2.15
N SER A 57 -41.33 4.72 -3.20
CA SER A 57 -40.77 3.58 -3.94
C SER A 57 -39.54 3.93 -4.78
N GLN A 58 -39.27 5.22 -5.01
CA GLN A 58 -38.20 5.71 -5.86
C GLN A 58 -37.20 6.54 -5.07
N LEU A 59 -35.93 6.15 -5.08
CA LEU A 59 -34.86 6.96 -4.48
C LEU A 59 -34.63 8.27 -5.25
N PRO A 60 -34.38 9.39 -4.56
CA PRO A 60 -34.00 10.63 -5.23
C PRO A 60 -32.64 10.47 -5.93
N SER A 61 -32.57 10.98 -7.17
CA SER A 61 -31.32 11.11 -7.92
C SER A 61 -30.39 12.15 -7.29
N ASP A 62 -29.08 12.07 -7.58
CA ASP A 62 -28.10 13.05 -7.10
C ASP A 62 -28.45 14.48 -7.58
N GLY A 63 -28.95 14.61 -8.81
CA GLY A 63 -29.43 15.89 -9.35
C GLY A 63 -30.60 16.47 -8.55
N GLN A 64 -31.58 15.64 -8.15
CA GLN A 64 -32.70 16.06 -7.32
C GLN A 64 -32.24 16.50 -5.92
N LEU A 65 -31.32 15.77 -5.29
CA LEU A 65 -30.78 16.15 -3.98
C LEU A 65 -29.99 17.47 -4.05
N ARG A 66 -29.22 17.69 -5.11
CA ARG A 66 -28.45 18.93 -5.31
C ARG A 66 -29.33 20.13 -5.63
N LYS A 67 -30.40 19.93 -6.41
CA LYS A 67 -31.39 20.99 -6.68
C LYS A 67 -32.06 21.50 -5.40
N HIS A 68 -32.10 20.67 -4.35
CA HIS A 68 -32.63 21.00 -3.03
C HIS A 68 -31.53 21.06 -1.95
N ALA A 69 -30.32 21.50 -2.30
CA ALA A 69 -29.19 21.56 -1.37
C ALA A 69 -29.51 22.38 -0.09
N SER A 70 -30.25 23.47 -0.22
CA SER A 70 -30.71 24.32 0.90
C SER A 70 -31.69 23.64 1.86
N ASN A 71 -32.32 22.55 1.43
CA ASN A 71 -33.34 21.80 2.18
C ASN A 71 -32.80 20.46 2.71
N GLY A 72 -31.50 20.39 3.00
CA GLY A 72 -30.86 19.19 3.55
C GLY A 72 -30.47 18.13 2.51
N GLY A 73 -30.69 18.38 1.21
CA GLY A 73 -30.30 17.48 0.13
C GLY A 73 -28.79 17.17 0.14
N GLN A 74 -27.95 18.16 0.47
CA GLN A 74 -26.50 17.95 0.58
C GLN A 74 -26.12 17.03 1.75
N ALA A 75 -26.84 17.11 2.88
CA ALA A 75 -26.61 16.25 4.03
C ALA A 75 -27.04 14.80 3.74
N LEU A 76 -28.14 14.62 3.00
CA LEU A 76 -28.57 13.31 2.51
C LEU A 76 -27.57 12.72 1.52
N CYS A 77 -27.04 13.49 0.57
CA CYS A 77 -25.95 13.04 -0.32
C CYS A 77 -24.75 12.49 0.48
N TRP A 78 -24.40 13.14 1.60
CA TRP A 78 -23.34 12.64 2.48
C TRP A 78 -23.77 11.39 3.25
N ALA A 79 -24.99 11.34 3.78
CA ALA A 79 -25.52 10.19 4.50
C ALA A 79 -25.61 8.93 3.62
N PHE A 80 -25.94 9.07 2.33
CA PHE A 80 -25.85 7.98 1.36
C PHE A 80 -24.43 7.39 1.31
N LYS A 81 -23.39 8.23 1.32
CA LYS A 81 -21.98 7.76 1.33
C LYS A 81 -21.65 7.03 2.64
N VAL A 82 -22.15 7.51 3.78
CA VAL A 82 -21.94 6.88 5.10
C VAL A 82 -22.54 5.48 5.16
N HIS A 83 -23.67 5.24 4.49
CA HIS A 83 -24.37 3.95 4.46
C HIS A 83 -24.01 3.05 3.27
N GLY A 84 -22.87 3.29 2.64
CA GLY A 84 -22.36 2.41 1.57
C GLY A 84 -22.92 2.71 0.17
N GLY A 85 -23.52 3.89 -0.03
CA GLY A 85 -24.01 4.38 -1.33
C GLY A 85 -25.46 4.00 -1.64
N TRP A 86 -25.96 4.51 -2.77
CA TRP A 86 -27.36 4.37 -3.20
C TRP A 86 -27.83 2.92 -3.30
N LYS A 87 -26.99 2.02 -3.85
CA LYS A 87 -27.35 0.60 -4.01
C LYS A 87 -27.55 -0.10 -2.65
N ALA A 88 -26.66 0.15 -1.69
CA ALA A 88 -26.75 -0.44 -0.35
C ALA A 88 -27.97 0.09 0.42
N VAL A 89 -28.23 1.40 0.32
CA VAL A 89 -29.42 2.03 0.90
C VAL A 89 -30.71 1.48 0.28
N SER A 90 -30.78 1.37 -1.05
CA SER A 90 -31.95 0.81 -1.75
C SER A 90 -32.27 -0.61 -1.29
N LEU A 91 -31.26 -1.48 -1.21
CA LEU A 91 -31.43 -2.85 -0.73
C LEU A 91 -31.87 -2.90 0.73
N ARG A 92 -31.33 -1.99 1.56
CA ARG A 92 -31.67 -1.94 2.99
C ARG A 92 -33.08 -1.41 3.23
N LEU A 93 -33.53 -0.40 2.49
CA LEU A 93 -34.91 0.10 2.55
C LEU A 93 -35.90 -0.97 2.06
N ALA A 94 -35.61 -1.64 0.94
CA ALA A 94 -36.42 -2.76 0.45
C ALA A 94 -36.52 -3.91 1.47
N SER A 95 -35.48 -4.11 2.30
CA SER A 95 -35.52 -5.09 3.38
C SER A 95 -36.32 -4.64 4.61
N GLU A 96 -36.47 -3.34 4.86
CA GLU A 96 -37.27 -2.80 5.96
C GLU A 96 -38.76 -2.90 5.67
N ASP A 97 -39.14 -2.67 4.42
CA ASP A 97 -40.54 -2.74 3.98
C ASP A 97 -41.07 -4.19 3.85
N GLY A 98 -40.19 -5.21 3.96
CA GLY A 98 -40.54 -6.64 3.87
C GLY A 98 -40.23 -7.48 5.12
N ARG A 99 -40.14 -6.86 6.32
CA ARG A 99 -39.52 -7.47 7.51
C ARG A 99 -40.23 -8.68 8.17
N ASP A 100 -41.48 -9.03 7.82
CA ASP A 100 -42.17 -10.17 8.49
C ASP A 100 -41.91 -11.55 7.88
N ALA A 101 -41.57 -11.66 6.59
CA ALA A 101 -41.43 -12.98 5.94
C ALA A 101 -40.02 -13.60 6.01
N LEU A 102 -39.00 -12.84 6.43
CA LEU A 102 -37.58 -13.23 6.27
C LEU A 102 -36.86 -13.64 7.57
N LEU A 103 -37.58 -13.65 8.70
CA LEU A 103 -37.00 -14.04 10.01
C LEU A 103 -36.89 -15.56 10.21
N GLN A 104 -37.52 -16.40 9.39
CA GLN A 104 -37.49 -17.88 9.54
C GLN A 104 -36.44 -18.61 8.69
N SER A 105 -35.72 -17.94 7.78
CA SER A 105 -34.60 -18.57 7.04
C SER A 105 -33.25 -18.22 7.67
N ARG A 106 -33.07 -18.59 8.94
CA ARG A 106 -31.79 -18.50 9.63
C ARG A 106 -31.25 -19.86 10.09
N PRO A 107 -30.37 -20.47 9.27
CA PRO A 107 -29.07 -20.91 9.74
C PRO A 107 -28.05 -19.80 9.47
N ARG A 108 -28.38 -18.54 9.81
CA ARG A 108 -27.55 -17.39 9.40
C ARG A 108 -26.36 -17.14 10.33
N GLY A 109 -26.13 -17.94 11.37
CA GLY A 109 -24.93 -17.81 12.21
C GLY A 109 -23.74 -18.53 11.58
N ARG A 110 -23.84 -19.86 11.49
CA ARG A 110 -22.77 -20.74 11.03
C ARG A 110 -22.51 -20.60 9.52
N ALA A 111 -23.55 -20.67 8.69
CA ALA A 111 -23.40 -20.56 7.24
C ALA A 111 -22.93 -19.17 6.78
N VAL A 112 -23.24 -18.10 7.53
CA VAL A 112 -22.72 -16.75 7.22
C VAL A 112 -21.27 -16.60 7.65
N ARG A 113 -20.87 -17.16 8.81
CA ARG A 113 -19.47 -17.16 9.24
C ARG A 113 -18.60 -17.99 8.29
N GLU A 114 -19.07 -19.16 7.84
CA GLU A 114 -18.35 -20.00 6.87
C GLU A 114 -18.22 -19.31 5.50
N ARG A 115 -19.28 -18.63 5.01
CA ARG A 115 -19.18 -17.81 3.77
C ARG A 115 -18.27 -16.59 3.92
N GLN A 116 -18.22 -15.98 5.10
CA GLN A 116 -17.33 -14.85 5.36
C GLN A 116 -15.86 -15.28 5.46
N SER A 117 -15.57 -16.40 6.13
CA SER A 117 -14.22 -16.95 6.19
C SER A 117 -13.76 -17.46 4.83
N ALA A 118 -14.61 -18.11 4.03
CA ALA A 118 -14.25 -18.54 2.67
C ALA A 118 -13.98 -17.36 1.73
N ARG A 119 -14.76 -16.28 1.80
CA ARG A 119 -14.48 -15.06 1.03
C ARG A 119 -13.21 -14.37 1.50
N ALA A 120 -12.99 -14.26 2.81
CA ALA A 120 -11.77 -13.66 3.33
C ALA A 120 -10.54 -14.51 2.93
N ALA A 121 -10.64 -15.83 3.04
CA ALA A 121 -9.63 -16.77 2.60
C ALA A 121 -9.33 -16.61 1.11
N GLU A 122 -10.32 -16.57 0.23
CA GLU A 122 -10.12 -16.46 -1.22
C GLU A 122 -9.48 -15.12 -1.61
N LEU A 123 -9.68 -14.08 -0.80
CA LEU A 123 -9.00 -12.79 -0.94
C LEU A 123 -7.56 -12.81 -0.44
N LEU A 124 -7.26 -13.70 0.50
CA LEU A 124 -5.91 -13.94 0.99
C LEU A 124 -5.20 -15.05 0.21
N ARG A 125 -5.92 -15.89 -0.57
CA ARG A 125 -5.40 -17.01 -1.38
C ARG A 125 -4.24 -16.59 -2.27
N PRO A 126 -4.35 -15.50 -3.06
CA PRO A 126 -3.23 -15.08 -3.87
C PRO A 126 -2.05 -14.64 -2.99
N GLN A 127 -2.30 -14.02 -1.83
CA GLN A 127 -1.25 -13.56 -0.93
C GLN A 127 -0.54 -14.74 -0.25
N ILE A 128 -1.27 -15.82 0.04
CA ILE A 128 -0.75 -17.06 0.60
C ILE A 128 -0.01 -17.87 -0.46
N ASP A 129 -0.57 -18.02 -1.65
CA ASP A 129 0.10 -18.63 -2.82
C ASP A 129 1.34 -17.86 -3.21
N GLU A 130 1.24 -16.54 -3.18
CA GLU A 130 2.36 -15.69 -3.46
C GLU A 130 3.42 -15.86 -2.38
N ILE A 131 3.08 -15.95 -1.09
CA ILE A 131 4.12 -16.19 -0.10
C ILE A 131 4.67 -17.62 -0.19
N ALA A 132 3.86 -18.64 -0.48
CA ALA A 132 4.36 -20.01 -0.63
C ALA A 132 5.23 -20.19 -1.85
N ARG A 133 4.82 -19.59 -2.97
CA ARG A 133 5.64 -19.47 -4.17
C ARG A 133 6.90 -18.66 -3.91
N LYS A 134 6.80 -17.57 -3.15
CA LYS A 134 7.97 -16.76 -2.76
C LYS A 134 8.94 -17.54 -1.90
N THR A 135 8.48 -18.42 -1.02
CA THR A 135 9.33 -19.08 -0.03
C THR A 135 9.78 -20.47 -0.47
N GLY A 136 9.56 -20.81 -1.75
CA GLY A 136 10.08 -22.03 -2.36
C GLY A 136 9.24 -23.25 -2.08
N LEU A 137 8.00 -23.08 -1.65
CA LEU A 137 7.07 -24.15 -1.40
C LEU A 137 6.20 -24.43 -2.65
N PRO A 138 5.77 -25.68 -2.85
CA PRO A 138 4.87 -26.09 -3.94
C PRO A 138 3.59 -25.25 -4.07
N PRO A 139 2.98 -25.18 -5.27
CA PRO A 139 1.73 -24.46 -5.47
C PRO A 139 0.62 -25.04 -4.60
N ASN A 140 -0.38 -24.20 -4.29
CA ASN A 140 -1.43 -24.55 -3.35
C ASN A 140 -0.85 -24.95 -1.98
N THR A 141 0.23 -24.28 -1.55
CA THR A 141 0.79 -24.45 -0.22
C THR A 141 0.61 -23.18 0.60
N VAL A 142 0.45 -23.33 1.90
CA VAL A 142 0.38 -22.23 2.85
C VAL A 142 1.69 -22.20 3.66
N PRO A 143 2.43 -21.09 3.64
CA PRO A 143 3.71 -20.98 4.34
C PRO A 143 3.55 -21.02 5.86
N CYS A 144 4.61 -21.40 6.57
CA CYS A 144 4.66 -21.48 8.02
C CYS A 144 4.64 -20.08 8.64
N LYS A 145 4.39 -20.02 9.94
CA LYS A 145 4.14 -18.77 10.66
C LYS A 145 5.38 -17.87 10.69
N GLU A 146 6.56 -18.45 10.78
CA GLU A 146 7.85 -17.77 10.88
C GLU A 146 8.17 -17.14 9.53
N VAL A 147 7.96 -17.88 8.44
CA VAL A 147 8.05 -17.40 7.05
C VAL A 147 7.01 -16.32 6.76
N LEU A 148 5.75 -16.55 7.14
CA LEU A 148 4.70 -15.54 6.99
C LEU A 148 4.99 -14.30 7.81
N ARG A 149 5.56 -14.40 9.01
CA ARG A 149 5.92 -13.23 9.82
C ARG A 149 7.18 -12.53 9.35
N ALA A 150 8.11 -13.26 8.74
CA ALA A 150 9.28 -12.70 8.09
C ALA A 150 8.90 -11.99 6.77
N HIS A 151 7.99 -12.55 5.98
CA HIS A 151 7.62 -12.05 4.63
C HIS A 151 6.45 -11.09 4.66
N ASN A 152 5.48 -11.36 5.52
CA ASN A 152 4.29 -10.55 5.61
C ASN A 152 3.62 -10.65 6.98
N PRO A 153 4.19 -10.00 8.02
CA PRO A 153 3.67 -10.06 9.39
C PRO A 153 2.24 -9.54 9.50
N LEU A 154 1.83 -8.67 8.58
CA LEU A 154 0.45 -8.18 8.50
C LEU A 154 -0.50 -9.19 7.84
N LEU A 155 -0.09 -9.92 6.80
CA LEU A 155 -0.85 -11.06 6.30
C LEU A 155 -0.94 -12.14 7.37
N ALA A 156 0.14 -12.41 8.09
CA ALA A 156 0.13 -13.34 9.22
C ALA A 156 -0.95 -12.91 10.23
N ASN A 157 -0.96 -11.65 10.66
CA ASN A 157 -1.97 -11.13 11.58
C ASN A 157 -3.39 -11.11 10.97
N LYS A 158 -3.55 -10.81 9.67
CA LYS A 158 -4.84 -10.85 8.94
C LYS A 158 -5.39 -12.28 8.87
N MET A 159 -4.53 -13.26 8.63
CA MET A 159 -4.89 -14.68 8.62
C MET A 159 -5.25 -15.18 10.02
N TYR A 160 -4.60 -14.68 11.08
CA TYR A 160 -4.98 -14.96 12.47
C TYR A 160 -6.27 -14.25 12.92
N ALA A 161 -6.67 -13.18 12.23
CA ALA A 161 -7.91 -12.46 12.49
C ALA A 161 -9.14 -13.03 11.75
N VAL A 162 -8.95 -13.91 10.74
CA VAL A 162 -10.06 -14.69 10.14
C VAL A 162 -10.58 -15.71 11.17
N PRO A 163 -11.89 -15.85 11.41
CA PRO A 163 -12.42 -16.78 12.42
C PRO A 163 -11.96 -18.24 12.19
N GLY A 164 -11.04 -18.72 13.03
CA GLY A 164 -10.42 -20.05 12.93
C GLY A 164 -8.94 -20.08 12.47
N GLY A 165 -8.34 -18.97 12.04
CA GLY A 165 -6.89 -18.85 11.76
C GLY A 165 -6.37 -19.51 10.46
N LEU A 166 -5.05 -19.78 10.39
CA LEU A 166 -4.33 -20.29 9.20
C LEU A 166 -4.90 -21.58 8.59
N ARG A 167 -5.19 -22.60 9.41
CA ARG A 167 -5.75 -23.89 8.93
C ARG A 167 -7.15 -23.73 8.33
N ALA A 168 -7.95 -22.81 8.87
CA ALA A 168 -9.28 -22.51 8.34
C ALA A 168 -9.19 -21.82 6.97
N VAL A 169 -8.16 -20.98 6.75
CA VAL A 169 -7.87 -20.41 5.43
C VAL A 169 -7.41 -21.51 4.47
N ALA A 170 -6.42 -22.34 4.83
CA ALA A 170 -5.94 -23.43 3.97
C ALA A 170 -7.06 -24.38 3.50
N LYS A 171 -7.94 -24.83 4.40
CA LYS A 171 -9.10 -25.70 4.07
C LYS A 171 -10.13 -25.01 3.16
N ALA A 172 -10.34 -23.70 3.33
CA ALA A 172 -11.24 -22.94 2.48
C ALA A 172 -10.70 -22.77 1.06
N LEU A 173 -9.39 -22.89 0.85
CA LEU A 173 -8.73 -22.78 -0.45
C LEU A 173 -8.40 -24.14 -1.10
N GLY A 174 -8.30 -25.18 -0.30
CA GLY A 174 -7.85 -26.50 -0.76
C GLY A 174 -6.32 -26.60 -0.88
N TYR A 175 -5.59 -25.94 0.02
CA TYR A 175 -4.13 -25.85 0.01
C TYR A 175 -3.49 -26.74 1.11
N VAL A 176 -2.27 -27.22 0.87
CA VAL A 176 -1.42 -28.00 1.78
C VAL A 176 -0.57 -27.03 2.64
N MET A 177 -0.04 -27.43 3.80
CA MET A 177 0.82 -26.55 4.62
C MET A 177 2.31 -26.84 4.37
N GLU A 178 3.16 -25.80 4.43
CA GLU A 178 4.63 -25.89 4.28
C GLU A 178 5.27 -26.93 5.20
N ALA A 179 4.83 -26.98 6.46
CA ALA A 179 5.40 -27.83 7.50
C ALA A 179 5.25 -29.34 7.21
N ASP A 180 4.38 -29.70 6.26
CA ASP A 180 4.13 -31.08 5.84
C ASP A 180 4.91 -31.45 4.55
N LEU A 181 5.47 -30.46 3.82
CA LEU A 181 6.28 -30.66 2.60
C LEU A 181 7.77 -30.90 2.88
N GLN A 182 8.28 -30.33 3.97
CA GLN A 182 9.65 -30.55 4.43
C GLN A 182 9.88 -31.98 4.97
N SER A 183 8.83 -32.76 5.31
CA SER A 183 8.92 -34.19 5.67
C SER A 183 9.11 -35.15 4.46
N HIS A 184 9.18 -34.62 3.23
CA HIS A 184 9.34 -35.39 1.98
C HIS A 184 10.49 -34.97 1.03
N GLU A 185 11.01 -33.73 1.05
CA GLU A 185 12.20 -33.32 0.24
C GLU A 185 13.55 -33.85 0.77
N GLN A 186 13.56 -34.54 1.91
CA GLN A 186 14.71 -35.31 2.41
C GLN A 186 14.91 -36.68 1.72
N THR A 187 14.03 -37.06 0.79
CA THR A 187 14.30 -38.08 -0.23
C THR A 187 14.58 -37.36 -1.56
N ASP A 188 15.82 -36.95 -1.86
CA ASP A 188 16.81 -37.75 -2.61
C ASP A 188 16.85 -37.41 -4.14
N HIS A 189 17.87 -36.64 -4.54
CA HIS A 189 18.74 -36.88 -5.70
C HIS A 189 18.21 -36.81 -7.16
N GLU A 190 18.22 -35.63 -7.79
CA GLU A 190 18.45 -35.52 -9.24
C GLU A 190 19.62 -34.56 -9.59
N VAL A 191 20.79 -35.19 -9.68
CA VAL A 191 21.94 -34.96 -10.57
C VAL A 191 21.71 -33.91 -11.68
N HIS A 192 22.03 -32.65 -11.42
CA HIS A 192 22.54 -31.75 -12.46
C HIS A 192 24.02 -31.57 -12.17
N GLN A 193 24.87 -31.98 -13.11
CA GLN A 193 26.31 -31.75 -12.99
C GLN A 193 26.51 -30.26 -12.70
N PRO A 194 27.33 -29.91 -11.70
CA PRO A 194 27.68 -28.52 -11.46
C PRO A 194 28.35 -28.02 -12.73
N GLU A 195 27.62 -27.28 -13.57
CA GLU A 195 28.28 -26.40 -14.51
C GLU A 195 29.24 -25.56 -13.69
N ASP A 196 30.45 -25.43 -14.21
CA ASP A 196 31.54 -24.74 -13.55
C ASP A 196 31.11 -23.28 -13.33
N LEU A 197 30.65 -22.97 -12.12
CA LEU A 197 30.18 -21.63 -11.75
C LEU A 197 31.28 -20.59 -11.97
N ASP A 198 32.55 -20.99 -11.90
CA ASP A 198 33.68 -20.11 -12.18
C ASP A 198 33.77 -19.78 -13.67
N LYS A 199 33.40 -20.70 -14.57
CA LYS A 199 33.27 -20.41 -16.00
C LYS A 199 32.12 -19.43 -16.25
N VAL A 200 30.95 -19.67 -15.66
CA VAL A 200 29.79 -18.76 -15.79
C VAL A 200 30.14 -17.36 -15.28
N LYS A 201 30.81 -17.29 -14.12
CA LYS A 201 31.29 -16.05 -13.53
C LYS A 201 32.21 -15.30 -14.48
N ARG A 202 33.22 -15.98 -15.03
CA ARG A 202 34.18 -15.39 -15.97
C ARG A 202 33.51 -14.82 -17.21
N GLU A 203 32.62 -15.59 -17.84
CA GLU A 203 31.89 -15.17 -19.05
C GLU A 203 30.98 -13.95 -18.78
N LEU A 204 30.33 -13.91 -17.60
CA LEU A 204 29.56 -12.75 -17.17
C LEU A 204 30.44 -11.55 -16.85
N GLU A 205 31.59 -11.73 -16.21
CA GLU A 205 32.54 -10.67 -15.91
C GLU A 205 33.12 -10.07 -17.20
N GLU A 206 33.45 -10.89 -18.20
CA GLU A 206 33.88 -10.44 -19.53
C GLU A 206 32.79 -9.62 -20.23
N PHE A 207 31.53 -10.08 -20.16
CA PHE A 207 30.40 -9.31 -20.68
C PHE A 207 30.23 -7.97 -19.94
N ILE A 208 30.29 -7.99 -18.62
CA ILE A 208 30.20 -6.78 -17.78
C ILE A 208 31.36 -5.82 -18.08
N GLN A 209 32.56 -6.31 -18.36
CA GLN A 209 33.70 -5.48 -18.73
C GLN A 209 33.48 -4.74 -20.06
N ALA A 210 32.76 -5.36 -21.00
CA ALA A 210 32.36 -4.72 -22.25
C ALA A 210 31.22 -3.70 -22.09
N HIS A 211 30.50 -3.76 -20.97
CA HIS A 211 29.34 -2.91 -20.64
C HIS A 211 29.53 -2.22 -19.28
N PRO A 212 30.33 -1.13 -19.21
CA PRO A 212 30.68 -0.48 -17.94
C PRO A 212 29.49 -0.07 -17.07
N GLU A 213 28.32 0.19 -17.66
CA GLU A 213 27.06 0.48 -16.96
C GLU A 213 26.52 -0.68 -16.13
N LEU A 214 27.00 -1.91 -16.37
CA LEU A 214 26.63 -3.13 -15.66
C LEU A 214 27.66 -3.56 -14.61
N GLN A 215 28.68 -2.74 -14.34
CA GLN A 215 29.75 -3.11 -13.42
C GLN A 215 29.19 -3.64 -12.09
N GLY A 216 29.42 -4.92 -11.77
CA GLY A 216 28.92 -5.61 -10.57
C GLY A 216 27.41 -5.90 -10.53
N VAL A 217 26.72 -5.88 -11.67
CA VAL A 217 25.27 -6.17 -11.80
C VAL A 217 25.10 -7.28 -12.82
N VAL A 218 24.23 -8.26 -12.52
CA VAL A 218 23.90 -9.29 -13.50
C VAL A 218 23.15 -8.65 -14.68
N PRO A 219 23.58 -8.85 -15.94
CA PRO A 219 22.88 -8.31 -17.10
C PRO A 219 21.43 -8.81 -17.21
N HIS A 220 20.54 -7.99 -17.76
CA HIS A 220 19.19 -8.44 -18.07
C HIS A 220 19.21 -9.50 -19.18
N GLN A 221 18.36 -10.53 -19.08
CA GLN A 221 18.26 -11.59 -20.10
C GLN A 221 17.98 -11.05 -21.51
N GLN A 222 17.22 -9.95 -21.63
CA GLN A 222 16.96 -9.30 -22.91
C GLN A 222 18.22 -8.71 -23.54
N MET A 223 19.11 -8.14 -22.73
CA MET A 223 20.37 -7.56 -23.19
C MET A 223 21.34 -8.66 -23.65
N LEU A 224 21.45 -9.74 -22.87
CA LEU A 224 22.24 -10.92 -23.27
C LEU A 224 21.74 -11.52 -24.59
N ALA A 225 20.42 -11.65 -24.75
CA ALA A 225 19.83 -12.16 -25.99
C ALA A 225 20.07 -11.23 -27.19
N GLN A 226 20.03 -9.90 -26.99
CA GLN A 226 20.31 -8.92 -28.05
C GLN A 226 21.76 -8.99 -28.53
N GLU A 227 22.70 -9.32 -27.65
CA GLU A 227 24.13 -9.51 -27.95
C GLU A 227 24.47 -10.96 -28.36
N GLY A 228 23.46 -11.80 -28.60
CA GLY A 228 23.64 -13.20 -29.03
C GLY A 228 24.20 -14.14 -27.96
N ARG A 229 24.17 -13.74 -26.69
CA ARG A 229 24.60 -14.54 -25.52
C ARG A 229 23.48 -15.42 -24.98
N ASP A 230 22.88 -16.21 -25.87
CA ASP A 230 21.82 -17.17 -25.51
C ASP A 230 22.31 -18.26 -24.55
N ASP A 231 23.62 -18.56 -24.57
CA ASP A 231 24.30 -19.44 -23.63
C ASP A 231 24.10 -18.98 -22.18
N LEU A 232 24.36 -17.71 -21.90
CA LEU A 232 24.19 -17.13 -20.57
C LEU A 232 22.71 -17.04 -20.17
N VAL A 233 21.80 -16.77 -21.12
CA VAL A 233 20.35 -16.77 -20.86
C VAL A 233 19.86 -18.15 -20.42
N VAL A 234 20.33 -19.23 -21.07
CA VAL A 234 19.99 -20.61 -20.70
C VAL A 234 20.51 -20.93 -19.31
N ILE A 235 21.76 -20.58 -19.01
CA ILE A 235 22.39 -20.76 -17.70
C ILE A 235 21.57 -20.03 -16.61
N MET A 236 21.23 -18.76 -16.81
CA MET A 236 20.41 -18.00 -15.86
C MET A 236 19.05 -18.66 -15.56
N ARG A 237 18.41 -19.28 -16.57
CA ARG A 237 17.15 -20.01 -16.37
C ARG A 237 17.36 -21.29 -15.54
N ARG A 238 18.46 -22.01 -15.77
CA ARG A 238 18.83 -23.22 -15.00
C ARG A 238 19.08 -22.91 -13.52
N TYR A 239 19.74 -21.79 -13.23
CA TYR A 239 20.02 -21.35 -11.85
C TYR A 239 18.84 -20.64 -11.16
N LEU A 240 17.60 -20.86 -11.62
CA LEU A 240 16.37 -20.35 -11.02
C LEU A 240 16.25 -18.80 -11.04
N GLY A 241 16.89 -18.14 -12.02
CA GLY A 241 16.72 -16.71 -12.33
C GLY A 241 17.92 -15.81 -12.00
N PRO A 242 17.88 -14.54 -12.47
CA PRO A 242 18.96 -13.56 -12.26
C PRO A 242 19.29 -13.34 -10.78
N ASP A 243 18.28 -13.29 -9.90
CA ASP A 243 18.47 -12.98 -8.48
C ASP A 243 19.26 -14.06 -7.75
N LYS A 244 18.97 -15.34 -8.03
CA LYS A 244 19.68 -16.46 -7.41
C LYS A 244 21.09 -16.59 -7.96
N LEU A 245 21.27 -16.33 -9.26
CA LEU A 245 22.59 -16.30 -9.88
C LEU A 245 23.44 -15.16 -9.31
N ALA A 246 22.86 -13.96 -9.17
CA ALA A 246 23.51 -12.80 -8.58
C ALA A 246 24.07 -13.11 -7.19
N ARG A 247 23.23 -13.68 -6.30
CA ARG A 247 23.65 -14.11 -4.96
C ARG A 247 24.79 -15.13 -4.98
N ARG A 248 24.72 -16.12 -5.87
CA ARG A 248 25.76 -17.15 -5.99
C ARG A 248 27.09 -16.60 -6.49
N LEU A 249 27.08 -15.55 -7.31
CA LEU A 249 28.27 -14.97 -7.91
C LEU A 249 28.81 -13.75 -7.15
N GLY A 250 28.11 -13.27 -6.11
CA GLY A 250 28.46 -12.01 -5.43
C GLY A 250 28.20 -10.77 -6.30
N LEU A 251 27.25 -10.85 -7.24
CA LEU A 251 26.81 -9.75 -8.09
C LEU A 251 25.47 -9.19 -7.59
N ARG A 252 25.05 -8.03 -8.11
CA ARG A 252 23.71 -7.47 -7.85
C ARG A 252 22.65 -8.04 -8.76
N ALA A 253 21.48 -8.27 -8.21
CA ALA A 253 20.30 -8.49 -9.01
C ALA A 253 19.96 -7.17 -9.76
N PRO A 254 19.55 -7.24 -11.04
CA PRO A 254 19.20 -6.04 -11.79
C PRO A 254 18.03 -5.26 -11.14
N SER A 255 17.07 -5.98 -10.55
CA SER A 255 15.94 -5.41 -9.82
C SER A 255 16.36 -4.63 -8.58
N ASP A 256 17.28 -5.18 -7.79
CA ASP A 256 17.81 -4.55 -6.57
C ASP A 256 18.67 -3.33 -6.91
N TRP A 257 19.48 -3.41 -7.96
CA TRP A 257 20.26 -2.27 -8.45
C TRP A 257 19.39 -1.15 -8.98
N GLN A 258 18.37 -1.48 -9.78
CA GLN A 258 17.41 -0.49 -10.26
C GLN A 258 16.66 0.17 -9.09
N TYR A 259 16.25 -0.60 -8.09
CA TYR A 259 15.63 -0.06 -6.89
C TYR A 259 16.57 0.92 -6.15
N PHE A 260 17.86 0.58 -6.04
CA PHE A 260 18.88 1.44 -5.45
C PHE A 260 19.04 2.77 -6.22
N LEU A 261 19.14 2.72 -7.54
CA LEU A 261 19.27 3.92 -8.36
C LEU A 261 18.04 4.82 -8.24
N GLU A 262 16.85 4.23 -8.22
CA GLU A 262 15.59 4.96 -8.04
C GLU A 262 15.49 5.64 -6.67
N ILE A 263 15.83 4.94 -5.57
CA ILE A 263 15.77 5.56 -4.23
C ILE A 263 16.80 6.67 -4.10
N ARG A 264 18.01 6.52 -4.67
CA ARG A 264 19.04 7.56 -4.71
C ARG A 264 18.56 8.80 -5.46
N ALA A 265 18.02 8.63 -6.67
CA ALA A 265 17.50 9.72 -7.49
C ALA A 265 16.31 10.44 -6.80
N LEU A 266 15.45 9.67 -6.13
CA LEU A 266 14.33 10.19 -5.33
C LEU A 266 14.83 11.05 -4.16
N VAL A 267 15.78 10.56 -3.36
CA VAL A 267 16.30 11.28 -2.20
C VAL A 267 16.96 12.61 -2.64
N ARG A 268 17.74 12.60 -3.73
CA ARG A 268 18.33 13.81 -4.31
C ARG A 268 17.26 14.80 -4.80
N SER A 269 16.33 14.35 -5.64
CA SER A 269 15.24 15.19 -6.15
C SER A 269 14.40 15.80 -5.03
N LEU A 270 14.13 15.03 -3.96
CA LEU A 270 13.41 15.54 -2.81
C LEU A 270 14.23 16.58 -2.04
N HIS A 271 15.52 16.34 -1.84
CA HIS A 271 16.42 17.28 -1.16
C HIS A 271 16.49 18.61 -1.90
N GLU A 272 16.65 18.58 -3.23
CA GLU A 272 16.64 19.78 -4.08
C GLU A 272 15.32 20.53 -4.00
N TYR A 273 14.19 19.82 -4.12
CA TYR A 273 12.87 20.41 -3.95
C TYR A 273 12.72 21.07 -2.56
N MET A 274 13.12 20.38 -1.51
CA MET A 274 13.05 20.91 -0.14
C MET A 274 13.91 22.16 0.03
N ARG A 275 15.11 22.20 -0.56
CA ARG A 275 15.98 23.38 -0.55
C ARG A 275 15.35 24.55 -1.30
N ALA A 276 14.77 24.31 -2.48
CA ALA A 276 14.12 25.34 -3.30
C ALA A 276 12.88 25.95 -2.62
N HIS A 277 12.16 25.15 -1.81
CA HIS A 277 10.98 25.60 -1.06
C HIS A 277 11.27 25.93 0.41
N HIS A 278 12.55 26.03 0.81
CA HIS A 278 13.00 26.32 2.18
C HIS A 278 12.38 25.42 3.26
N LEU A 279 12.17 24.14 2.93
CA LEU A 279 11.68 23.11 3.84
C LEU A 279 12.89 22.41 4.47
N THR A 280 13.16 22.64 5.76
CA THR A 280 14.33 22.03 6.43
C THR A 280 14.03 20.65 6.98
N THR A 281 12.97 20.52 7.79
CA THR A 281 12.61 19.26 8.46
C THR A 281 11.19 18.81 8.14
N GLN A 282 10.53 19.42 7.17
CA GLN A 282 9.13 19.17 6.87
C GLN A 282 9.00 18.42 5.54
N MET A 283 8.36 17.25 5.60
CA MET A 283 8.04 16.48 4.40
C MET A 283 6.96 17.22 3.59
N PRO A 284 7.18 17.53 2.31
CA PRO A 284 6.13 18.07 1.45
C PRO A 284 4.99 17.06 1.29
N THR A 285 3.77 17.57 1.18
CA THR A 285 2.62 16.69 0.94
C THR A 285 2.60 16.24 -0.52
N LEU A 286 2.06 15.05 -0.81
CA LEU A 286 1.99 14.57 -2.20
C LEU A 286 1.19 15.53 -3.10
N SER A 287 0.12 16.12 -2.58
CA SER A 287 -0.67 17.12 -3.32
C SER A 287 0.09 18.41 -3.58
N GLN A 288 1.01 18.80 -2.68
CA GLN A 288 1.89 19.94 -2.90
C GLN A 288 2.88 19.65 -4.03
N LEU A 289 3.53 18.48 -4.01
CA LEU A 289 4.41 18.05 -5.10
C LEU A 289 3.68 18.00 -6.44
N GLU A 290 2.45 17.49 -6.46
CA GLU A 290 1.63 17.45 -7.69
C GLU A 290 1.24 18.85 -8.18
N HIS A 291 0.90 19.75 -7.27
CA HIS A 291 0.56 21.14 -7.61
C HIS A 291 1.76 21.89 -8.20
N ASP A 292 2.96 21.61 -7.69
CA ASP A 292 4.21 22.25 -8.13
C ASP A 292 4.79 21.57 -9.41
N GLY A 293 4.05 20.65 -10.04
CA GLY A 293 4.51 19.94 -11.24
C GLY A 293 5.47 18.78 -10.99
N CYS A 294 5.81 18.49 -9.74
CA CYS A 294 6.68 17.38 -9.31
C CYS A 294 5.91 16.05 -9.16
N GLY A 295 5.00 15.73 -10.08
CA GLY A 295 4.17 14.52 -10.03
C GLY A 295 4.98 13.21 -10.07
N ALA A 296 6.13 13.20 -10.75
CA ALA A 296 7.05 12.08 -10.77
C ALA A 296 7.62 11.80 -9.37
N LEU A 297 8.01 12.84 -8.64
CA LEU A 297 8.52 12.75 -7.27
C LEU A 297 7.44 12.20 -6.32
N ALA A 298 6.20 12.68 -6.45
CA ALA A 298 5.07 12.16 -5.67
C ALA A 298 4.83 10.66 -5.95
N THR A 299 4.96 10.24 -7.20
CA THR A 299 4.82 8.84 -7.61
C THR A 299 5.94 7.96 -7.07
N ALA A 300 7.19 8.43 -7.13
CA ALA A 300 8.34 7.75 -6.54
C ALA A 300 8.18 7.58 -5.01
N ILE A 301 7.75 8.63 -4.28
CA ILE A 301 7.47 8.51 -2.84
C ILE A 301 6.42 7.44 -2.55
N ARG A 302 5.35 7.35 -3.36
CA ARG A 302 4.33 6.29 -3.22
C ARG A 302 4.94 4.90 -3.45
N LYS A 303 5.76 4.75 -4.49
CA LYS A 303 6.45 3.49 -4.83
C LYS A 303 7.34 3.02 -3.68
N HIS A 304 8.06 3.93 -3.02
CA HIS A 304 8.97 3.60 -1.91
C HIS A 304 8.32 3.66 -0.51
N GLY A 305 7.06 3.23 -0.40
CA GLY A 305 6.37 3.05 0.89
C GLY A 305 5.50 4.22 1.36
N GLY A 306 5.38 5.28 0.57
CA GLY A 306 4.53 6.44 0.84
C GLY A 306 5.15 7.46 1.81
N SER A 307 4.53 8.65 1.89
CA SER A 307 5.07 9.78 2.66
C SER A 307 5.33 9.46 4.13
N THR A 308 4.52 8.59 4.74
CA THR A 308 4.70 8.23 6.15
C THR A 308 5.97 7.44 6.40
N ALA A 309 6.19 6.36 5.64
CA ALA A 309 7.39 5.54 5.77
C ALA A 309 8.63 6.35 5.37
N PHE A 310 8.52 7.13 4.29
CA PHE A 310 9.61 7.98 3.81
C PHE A 310 10.01 9.05 4.83
N ALA A 311 9.03 9.75 5.41
CA ALA A 311 9.29 10.76 6.43
C ALA A 311 9.95 10.16 7.67
N ALA A 312 9.46 9.02 8.16
CA ALA A 312 10.10 8.30 9.27
C ALA A 312 11.55 7.90 8.94
N ARG A 313 11.75 7.35 7.73
CA ARG A 313 13.06 6.90 7.24
C ARG A 313 14.07 8.03 7.15
N PHE A 314 13.68 9.26 6.84
CA PHE A 314 14.61 10.39 6.71
C PHE A 314 14.41 11.46 7.79
N GLY A 315 13.79 11.12 8.93
CA GLY A 315 13.64 12.03 10.06
C GLY A 315 12.81 13.29 9.76
N LEU A 316 11.93 13.25 8.76
CA LEU A 316 11.10 14.37 8.32
C LEU A 316 9.77 14.41 9.08
N ARG A 317 9.25 15.61 9.29
CA ARG A 317 7.96 15.84 9.95
C ARG A 317 6.84 15.94 8.93
N LEU A 318 5.79 15.15 9.09
CA LEU A 318 4.58 15.24 8.28
C LEU A 318 3.68 16.37 8.78
N LYS A 319 3.16 17.19 7.86
CA LYS A 319 2.08 18.15 8.15
C LYS A 319 0.75 17.40 8.31
N MET A 320 0.54 16.80 9.47
CA MET A 320 -0.68 16.03 9.76
C MET A 320 -1.84 16.96 10.13
N VAL A 321 -2.99 16.78 9.47
CA VAL A 321 -4.25 17.44 9.83
C VAL A 321 -5.09 16.47 10.67
N GLY A 322 -4.90 16.47 12.00
CA GLY A 322 -5.81 15.81 12.97
C GLY A 322 -5.18 14.81 13.96
N ARG A 323 -6.03 14.22 14.83
CA ARG A 323 -5.68 13.40 16.03
C ARG A 323 -4.96 12.05 15.78
N ARG A 324 -4.44 11.76 14.58
CA ARG A 324 -3.87 10.44 14.24
C ARG A 324 -2.36 10.29 14.48
N GLN A 325 -1.75 11.20 15.23
CA GLN A 325 -0.30 11.25 15.41
C GLN A 325 0.30 10.09 16.25
N LYS A 326 -0.51 9.40 17.06
CA LYS A 326 -0.03 8.46 18.08
C LYS A 326 0.63 7.16 17.57
N ASN A 327 0.57 6.86 16.26
CA ASN A 327 1.08 5.59 15.70
C ASN A 327 2.04 5.80 14.51
N LEU A 328 2.69 6.96 14.41
CA LEU A 328 3.69 7.16 13.34
C LEU A 328 4.97 6.39 13.69
N LEU A 329 5.58 5.77 12.67
CA LEU A 329 6.93 5.22 12.78
C LEU A 329 7.88 6.39 13.06
N ASP A 330 8.69 6.29 14.11
CA ASP A 330 9.74 7.26 14.43
C ASP A 330 11.06 6.50 14.53
N TRP A 331 11.99 6.81 13.62
CA TRP A 331 13.32 6.22 13.57
C TRP A 331 14.39 7.22 14.04
N GLY A 332 13.98 8.34 14.65
CA GLY A 332 14.86 9.42 15.08
C GLY A 332 15.30 10.34 13.94
N PRO A 333 16.10 11.37 14.24
CA PRO A 333 16.58 12.34 13.26
C PRO A 333 17.49 11.67 12.23
N PHE A 334 17.46 12.19 10.99
CA PHE A 334 18.33 11.76 9.90
C PHE A 334 18.41 12.86 8.85
N SER A 335 19.60 13.13 8.32
CA SER A 335 19.78 14.16 7.29
C SER A 335 19.56 13.58 5.90
N LEU A 336 18.79 14.27 5.06
CA LEU A 336 18.65 13.92 3.64
C LEU A 336 19.96 14.16 2.86
N GLU A 337 20.69 15.21 3.20
CA GLU A 337 21.98 15.53 2.59
C GLU A 337 22.99 14.41 2.85
N TYR A 338 23.12 13.99 4.11
CA TYR A 338 23.93 12.83 4.48
C TYR A 338 23.50 11.55 3.75
N ALA A 339 22.19 11.32 3.60
CA ALA A 339 21.68 10.17 2.86
C ALA A 339 22.12 10.19 1.39
N CYS A 340 22.07 11.35 0.73
CA CYS A 340 22.57 11.53 -0.64
C CYS A 340 24.05 11.16 -0.73
N GLU A 341 24.87 11.69 0.18
CA GLU A 341 26.32 11.43 0.18
C GLU A 341 26.65 9.95 0.39
N ILE A 342 25.93 9.26 1.29
CA ILE A 342 26.11 7.81 1.47
C ILE A 342 25.68 7.04 0.23
N TYR A 343 24.55 7.39 -0.40
CA TYR A 343 24.14 6.74 -1.65
C TYR A 343 25.16 6.98 -2.78
N ASP A 344 25.79 8.14 -2.83
CA ASP A 344 26.85 8.45 -3.79
C ASP A 344 28.13 7.67 -3.52
N ALA A 345 28.51 7.53 -2.25
CA ALA A 345 29.62 6.68 -1.85
C ALA A 345 29.36 5.20 -2.19
N CYS A 346 28.13 4.71 -2.00
CA CYS A 346 27.75 3.34 -2.38
C CYS A 346 27.81 3.13 -3.91
N ASP A 347 27.35 4.11 -4.68
CA ASP A 347 27.40 4.08 -6.14
C ASP A 347 28.86 4.02 -6.65
N ALA A 348 29.74 4.83 -6.06
CA ALA A 348 31.16 4.83 -6.37
C ALA A 348 31.87 3.54 -5.90
N TRP A 349 31.49 3.00 -4.75
CA TRP A 349 32.05 1.75 -4.21
C TRP A 349 31.66 0.53 -5.04
N ASN A 350 30.44 0.55 -5.57
CA ASN A 350 29.97 -0.37 -6.59
C ASN A 350 30.05 -1.86 -6.21
N ARG A 351 29.84 -2.20 -4.92
CA ARG A 351 29.82 -3.58 -4.41
C ARG A 351 28.46 -4.01 -3.89
N ALA A 352 28.29 -5.33 -3.75
CA ALA A 352 27.11 -5.93 -3.17
C ALA A 352 27.42 -7.20 -2.38
N GLU A 353 26.51 -7.47 -1.45
CA GLU A 353 26.54 -8.64 -0.57
C GLU A 353 25.13 -9.22 -0.52
N ASP A 354 25.00 -10.52 -0.77
CA ASP A 354 23.71 -11.22 -0.92
C ASP A 354 22.73 -10.56 -1.91
N GLY A 355 23.27 -9.88 -2.93
CA GLY A 355 22.51 -9.18 -3.97
C GLY A 355 22.10 -7.74 -3.62
N ALA A 356 22.29 -7.31 -2.37
CA ALA A 356 22.02 -5.94 -1.92
C ALA A 356 23.26 -5.04 -2.03
N VAL A 357 23.06 -3.76 -2.34
CA VAL A 357 24.16 -2.78 -2.42
C VAL A 357 24.84 -2.63 -1.07
N GLN A 358 26.15 -2.81 -1.05
CA GLN A 358 26.94 -2.79 0.18
C GLN A 358 27.31 -1.35 0.54
N MET A 359 27.15 -0.98 1.81
CA MET A 359 27.69 0.25 2.34
C MET A 359 29.23 0.18 2.36
N PRO A 360 29.95 1.22 1.90
CA PRO A 360 31.41 1.21 1.92
C PRO A 360 31.94 1.04 3.36
N PRO A 361 33.08 0.36 3.55
CA PRO A 361 33.77 0.32 4.85
C PRO A 361 34.00 1.74 5.39
N LEU A 362 33.84 1.95 6.70
CA LEU A 362 33.86 3.30 7.29
C LEU A 362 35.16 4.05 7.03
N ASP A 363 36.30 3.36 6.99
CA ASP A 363 37.62 3.92 6.72
C ASP A 363 37.78 4.43 5.28
N THR A 364 36.96 3.97 4.34
CA THR A 364 36.90 4.47 2.95
C THR A 364 36.04 5.75 2.81
N LEU A 365 35.19 6.05 3.79
CA LEU A 365 34.35 7.25 3.79
C LEU A 365 35.16 8.47 4.24
N SER A 366 34.69 9.67 3.86
CA SER A 366 35.28 10.92 4.36
C SER A 366 35.16 11.02 5.89
N VAL A 367 36.08 11.74 6.53
CA VAL A 367 36.08 11.93 8.00
C VAL A 367 34.74 12.51 8.49
N GLU A 368 34.12 13.38 7.69
CA GLU A 368 32.80 13.94 8.01
C GLU A 368 31.69 12.88 7.95
N LEU A 369 31.66 12.06 6.89
CA LEU A 369 30.71 10.96 6.77
C LEU A 369 30.88 9.92 7.88
N GLN A 370 32.11 9.64 8.31
CA GLN A 370 32.38 8.76 9.45
C GLN A 370 31.78 9.32 10.74
N ARG A 371 31.98 10.62 11.02
CA ARG A 371 31.41 11.30 12.19
C ARG A 371 29.88 11.30 12.16
N GLN A 372 29.28 11.59 11.01
CA GLN A 372 27.83 11.56 10.83
C GLN A 372 27.28 10.13 10.97
N THR A 373 27.99 9.12 10.46
CA THR A 373 27.63 7.71 10.67
C THR A 373 27.58 7.37 12.15
N ALA A 374 28.59 7.77 12.92
CA ALA A 374 28.61 7.58 14.37
C ALA A 374 27.47 8.33 15.07
N LEU A 375 27.17 9.56 14.66
CA LEU A 375 26.06 10.36 15.17
C LEU A 375 24.69 9.68 14.95
N TYR A 376 24.52 8.97 13.83
CA TYR A 376 23.30 8.24 13.49
C TYR A 376 23.27 6.79 13.98
N GLY A 377 24.10 6.45 14.97
CA GLY A 377 24.07 5.14 15.63
C GLY A 377 24.98 4.08 15.00
N GLY A 378 25.92 4.47 14.13
CA GLY A 378 26.89 3.59 13.51
C GLY A 378 26.45 3.00 12.16
N ALA A 379 27.37 2.27 11.52
CA ALA A 379 27.20 1.75 10.16
C ALA A 379 25.97 0.84 10.03
N GLU A 380 25.70 -0.02 11.01
CA GLU A 380 24.55 -0.92 11.00
C GLU A 380 23.21 -0.17 11.01
N CYS A 381 23.07 0.85 11.86
CA CYS A 381 21.86 1.65 11.91
C CYS A 381 21.65 2.40 10.59
N VAL A 382 22.71 2.97 10.02
CA VAL A 382 22.66 3.69 8.74
C VAL A 382 22.33 2.74 7.59
N ALA A 383 23.03 1.60 7.47
CA ALA A 383 22.82 0.62 6.41
C ALA A 383 21.39 0.07 6.44
N ARG A 384 20.90 -0.38 7.60
CA ARG A 384 19.51 -0.85 7.76
C ARG A 384 18.51 0.23 7.38
N ARG A 385 18.76 1.47 7.79
CA ARG A 385 17.89 2.61 7.49
C ARG A 385 17.88 2.94 6.01
N LEU A 386 19.01 2.86 5.33
CA LEU A 386 19.17 3.14 3.89
C LEU A 386 18.91 1.91 2.99
N GLY A 387 18.62 0.75 3.59
CA GLY A 387 18.34 -0.48 2.86
C GLY A 387 19.58 -1.00 2.13
N LEU A 388 20.74 -0.85 2.76
CA LEU A 388 22.05 -1.28 2.28
C LEU A 388 22.51 -2.51 3.07
N ALA A 389 23.36 -3.34 2.45
CA ALA A 389 24.08 -4.38 3.16
C ALA A 389 25.22 -3.77 4.00
N LEU A 390 25.54 -4.42 5.12
CA LEU A 390 26.71 -4.09 5.91
C LEU A 390 27.99 -4.44 5.14
N PRO A 391 29.12 -3.75 5.36
CA PRO A 391 30.40 -4.22 4.87
C PRO A 391 30.77 -5.55 5.54
N SER A 392 31.25 -6.51 4.75
CA SER A 392 31.75 -7.78 5.26
C SER A 392 33.04 -7.55 6.07
N GLU A 393 33.27 -8.29 7.15
CA GLU A 393 34.52 -8.17 7.94
C GLU A 393 35.77 -8.48 7.09
N THR A 394 35.58 -9.29 6.04
CA THR A 394 36.62 -9.68 5.08
C THR A 394 37.05 -8.57 4.13
N ASP A 395 36.28 -7.49 4.02
CA ASP A 395 36.61 -6.35 3.14
C ASP A 395 37.56 -5.33 3.79
N THR A 396 37.96 -5.55 5.04
CA THR A 396 38.95 -4.71 5.70
C THR A 396 40.30 -4.91 5.00
N PRO A 397 40.93 -3.88 4.39
CA PRO A 397 42.24 -4.05 3.77
C PRO A 397 43.21 -4.60 4.82
N PRO A 398 44.06 -5.58 4.47
CA PRO A 398 45.00 -6.15 5.41
C PRO A 398 45.81 -5.00 6.01
N LYS A 399 45.77 -4.85 7.34
CA LYS A 399 46.54 -3.81 8.04
C LYS A 399 47.97 -3.90 7.55
N SER A 400 48.43 -2.89 6.81
CA SER A 400 49.83 -2.79 6.39
C SER A 400 50.67 -2.78 7.67
N ALA A 401 51.39 -3.89 7.88
CA ALA A 401 52.21 -4.13 9.07
C ALA A 401 53.42 -3.20 9.11
#